data_AF-A0A497BVB5-F1
#
_entry.id   AF-A0A497BVB5-F1
#
_cell.length_a   1.000
_cell.length_b   1.000
_cell.length_c   1.000
_cell.angle_alpha   90.00
_cell.angle_beta   90.00
_cell.angle_gamma   90.00
#
_symmetry.space_group_name_H-M   'P 1'
#
loop_
_entity.id
_entity.type
_entity.pdbx_description
1 polymer ?
#
loop_
_entity_poly.entity_id
_entity_poly.type
_entity_poly.pdbx_seq_one_letter_code
_entity_poly.pdbx_strand_id
1 'polypeptide(L)'
;MTSDEPSHIAAGLTYLETGELWVPPLHGHPPLINALAAWPLLLQPERPRLQTLPGWGRDFSTYVRALWPLLGPIERLAFVTRLPIMLLAMLLTALVFRWASELFGRPAGALAVALMACDPNMIAHAQLDTTDLGVALTGFAALYVTWRAARSRTVHGQWVGALLGGALLGLTMAGKGSGFLYLPAMLAVLAWGYAPAWRARRRLTGLGRWFGQATVIGVVALLTLWAVYHFEVGPLPGSDVIAPFPSHLRLWQTIFRDIERIAFLRGETRVGGWWWYFFYSTA
;
A
#
# COMPACT_ATOMS: atom_id res chain seq x y z
N MET A 1 -4.05 0.39 22.41
CA MET A 1 -3.85 0.93 21.05
C MET A 1 -2.60 1.79 21.06
N THR A 2 -1.88 1.86 19.95
CA THR A 2 -0.67 2.70 19.80
C THR A 2 -1.05 4.12 19.38
N SER A 3 -0.07 5.02 19.33
CA SER A 3 -0.30 6.44 19.04
C SER A 3 -0.85 6.72 17.64
N ASP A 4 -0.56 5.85 16.67
CA ASP A 4 -0.86 6.11 15.25
C ASP A 4 -2.22 5.52 14.80
N GLU A 5 -2.72 4.49 15.49
CA GLU A 5 -3.98 3.80 15.14
C GLU A 5 -5.19 4.75 15.07
N PRO A 6 -5.40 5.71 16.00
CA PRO A 6 -6.50 6.67 15.89
C PRO A 6 -6.54 7.43 14.56
N SER A 7 -5.37 7.79 14.03
CA SER A 7 -5.22 8.52 12.78
C SER A 7 -5.60 7.65 11.57
N HIS A 8 -5.14 6.38 11.56
CA HIS A 8 -5.51 5.41 10.52
C HIS A 8 -7.02 5.15 10.50
N ILE A 9 -7.62 4.96 11.68
CA ILE A 9 -9.06 4.73 11.85
C ILE A 9 -9.88 5.92 11.35
N ALA A 10 -9.52 7.12 11.80
CA ALA A 10 -10.21 8.35 11.40
C ALA A 10 -10.13 8.57 9.89
N ALA A 11 -8.96 8.32 9.28
CA ALA A 11 -8.79 8.45 7.84
C ALA A 11 -9.65 7.43 7.07
N GLY A 12 -9.65 6.18 7.51
CA GLY A 12 -10.44 5.11 6.88
C GLY A 12 -11.94 5.35 6.97
N LEU A 13 -12.44 5.67 8.17
CA LEU A 13 -13.86 5.92 8.40
C LEU A 13 -14.34 7.14 7.60
N THR A 14 -13.57 8.23 7.59
CA THR A 14 -13.91 9.44 6.84
C THR A 14 -14.02 9.16 5.34
N TYR A 15 -13.04 8.44 4.78
CA TYR A 15 -13.06 8.05 3.38
C TYR A 15 -14.28 7.19 3.04
N LEU A 16 -14.62 6.20 3.89
CA LEU A 16 -15.74 5.30 3.66
C LEU A 16 -17.11 5.99 3.77
N GLU A 17 -17.31 6.88 4.74
CA GLU A 17 -18.62 7.50 4.97
C GLU A 17 -18.89 8.69 4.05
N THR A 18 -17.85 9.44 3.68
CA THR A 18 -18.03 10.72 2.98
C THR A 18 -17.50 10.70 1.55
N GLY A 19 -16.60 9.78 1.22
CA GLY A 19 -15.90 9.76 -0.06
C GLY A 19 -14.94 10.93 -0.29
N GLU A 20 -14.75 11.80 0.71
CA GLU A 20 -13.96 13.01 0.63
C GLU A 20 -12.45 12.73 0.64
N LEU A 21 -11.70 13.45 -0.20
CA LEU A 21 -10.28 13.22 -0.46
C LEU A 21 -9.35 14.28 0.16
N TRP A 22 -9.86 15.09 1.09
CA TRP A 22 -9.04 16.07 1.82
C TRP A 22 -8.12 15.42 2.86
N VAL A 23 -8.42 14.19 3.30
CA VAL A 23 -7.66 13.48 4.35
C VAL A 23 -6.30 12.95 3.87
N PRO A 24 -6.19 12.21 2.74
CA PRO A 24 -4.91 11.62 2.34
C PRO A 24 -3.73 12.59 2.29
N PRO A 25 -3.86 13.83 1.76
CA PRO A 25 -2.78 14.81 1.79
C PRO A 25 -2.33 15.20 3.21
N LEU A 26 -3.25 15.29 4.17
CA LEU A 26 -2.95 15.74 5.54
C LEU A 26 -2.48 14.61 6.45
N HIS A 27 -3.03 13.40 6.26
CA HIS A 27 -2.60 12.20 6.99
C HIS A 27 -1.29 11.63 6.46
N GLY A 28 -0.97 11.86 5.18
CA GLY A 28 0.24 11.33 4.53
C GLY A 28 0.12 9.86 4.09
N HIS A 29 -1.07 9.26 4.18
CA HIS A 29 -1.34 7.90 3.71
C HIS A 29 -2.50 7.86 2.70
N PRO A 30 -2.35 7.11 1.60
CA PRO A 30 -3.44 6.77 0.70
C PRO A 30 -4.59 6.02 1.41
N PRO A 31 -5.82 6.06 0.89
CA PRO A 31 -7.00 5.67 1.66
C PRO A 31 -7.25 4.16 1.77
N LEU A 32 -6.70 3.32 0.87
CA LEU A 32 -7.20 1.95 0.68
C LEU A 32 -7.12 1.09 1.95
N ILE A 33 -5.94 0.97 2.56
CA ILE A 33 -5.76 0.06 3.70
C ILE A 33 -6.44 0.63 4.95
N ASN A 34 -6.42 1.95 5.14
CA ASN A 34 -7.17 2.60 6.22
C ASN A 34 -8.67 2.31 6.10
N ALA A 35 -9.23 2.41 4.89
CA ALA A 35 -10.62 2.07 4.62
C ALA A 35 -10.91 0.59 4.89
N LEU A 36 -10.03 -0.32 4.46
CA LEU A 36 -10.14 -1.75 4.76
C LEU A 36 -9.99 -2.08 6.25
N ALA A 37 -9.28 -1.28 7.04
CA ALA A 37 -9.23 -1.50 8.48
C ALA A 37 -10.49 -0.97 9.18
N ALA A 38 -11.00 0.19 8.73
CA ALA A 38 -12.11 0.88 9.36
C ALA A 38 -13.50 0.36 8.93
N TRP A 39 -13.63 -0.43 7.85
CA TRP A 39 -14.94 -0.87 7.34
C TRP A 39 -15.88 -1.50 8.39
N PRO A 40 -15.41 -2.29 9.39
CA PRO A 40 -16.32 -2.89 10.35
C PRO A 40 -17.03 -1.83 11.22
N LEU A 41 -16.48 -0.62 11.33
CA LEU A 41 -17.11 0.48 12.06
C LEU A 41 -18.39 0.98 11.36
N LEU A 42 -18.56 0.73 10.07
CA LEU A 42 -19.80 1.01 9.33
C LEU A 42 -20.98 0.14 9.82
N LEU A 43 -20.72 -0.90 10.61
CA LEU A 43 -21.76 -1.71 11.24
C LEU A 43 -22.25 -1.13 12.57
N GLN A 44 -21.62 -0.07 13.09
CA GLN A 44 -22.07 0.58 14.31
C GLN A 44 -23.40 1.31 14.08
N PRO A 45 -24.43 1.11 14.93
CA PRO A 45 -25.75 1.72 14.74
C PRO A 45 -25.72 3.24 14.81
N GLU A 46 -24.94 3.77 15.74
CA GLU A 46 -24.79 5.20 15.97
C GLU A 46 -23.38 5.62 15.58
N ARG A 47 -23.27 6.64 14.71
CA ARG A 47 -21.99 7.19 14.26
C ARG A 47 -22.05 8.71 14.31
N PRO A 48 -20.96 9.37 14.75
CA PRO A 48 -20.93 10.82 14.85
C PRO A 48 -21.02 11.46 13.45
N ARG A 49 -21.63 12.64 13.35
CA ARG A 49 -21.65 13.41 12.10
C ARG A 49 -20.27 13.97 11.81
N LEU A 50 -19.49 13.26 11.00
CA LEU A 50 -18.07 13.56 10.77
C LEU A 50 -17.81 15.00 10.32
N GLN A 51 -18.63 15.55 9.43
CA GLN A 51 -18.42 16.91 8.88
C GLN A 51 -18.60 18.03 9.91
N THR A 52 -19.21 17.74 11.06
CA THR A 52 -19.47 18.73 12.12
C THR A 52 -18.35 18.80 13.16
N LEU A 53 -17.38 17.90 13.09
CA LEU A 53 -16.33 17.80 14.09
C LEU A 53 -15.27 18.89 13.91
N PRO A 54 -14.69 19.42 15.01
CA PRO A 54 -13.57 20.35 14.96
C PRO A 54 -12.42 19.83 14.08
N GLY A 55 -11.81 20.72 13.29
CA GLY A 55 -10.68 20.36 12.42
C GLY A 55 -11.06 19.76 11.05
N TRP A 56 -12.34 19.48 10.79
CA TRP A 56 -12.81 18.99 9.48
C TRP A 56 -12.25 19.80 8.31
N GLY A 57 -11.59 19.14 7.36
CA GLY A 57 -11.04 19.75 6.14
C GLY A 57 -9.85 20.70 6.35
N ARG A 58 -9.41 20.94 7.60
CA ARG A 58 -8.40 21.96 7.92
C ARG A 58 -7.22 21.43 8.74
N ASP A 59 -7.51 20.74 9.83
CA ASP A 59 -6.51 20.21 10.76
C ASP A 59 -6.87 18.78 11.14
N PHE A 60 -6.16 17.84 10.51
CA PHE A 60 -6.40 16.41 10.70
C PHE A 60 -6.12 15.96 12.14
N SER A 61 -5.13 16.54 12.82
CA SER A 61 -4.81 16.15 14.20
C SER A 61 -5.90 16.57 15.18
N THR A 62 -6.45 17.78 15.01
CA THR A 62 -7.59 18.25 15.80
C THR A 62 -8.85 17.43 15.51
N TYR A 63 -9.06 17.07 14.25
CA TYR A 63 -10.14 16.18 13.83
C TYR A 63 -10.06 14.79 14.48
N VAL A 64 -8.89 14.14 14.44
CA VAL A 64 -8.68 12.82 15.08
C VAL A 64 -8.96 12.89 16.58
N ARG A 65 -8.47 13.93 17.27
CA ARG A 65 -8.71 14.13 18.71
C ARG A 65 -10.20 14.31 19.05
N ALA A 66 -10.98 14.96 18.17
CA ALA A 66 -12.41 15.15 18.37
C ALA A 66 -13.23 13.88 18.04
N LEU A 67 -12.83 13.13 17.01
CA LEU A 67 -13.55 11.93 16.55
C LEU A 67 -13.32 10.73 17.47
N TRP A 68 -12.07 10.47 17.83
CA TRP A 68 -11.66 9.24 18.51
C TRP A 68 -12.50 8.88 19.75
N PRO A 69 -12.78 9.82 20.69
CA PRO A 69 -13.58 9.51 21.89
C PRO A 69 -15.03 9.12 21.58
N LEU A 70 -15.54 9.49 20.40
CA LEU A 70 -16.92 9.23 19.97
C LEU A 70 -17.11 7.84 19.35
N LEU A 71 -16.01 7.11 19.06
CA LEU A 71 -16.04 5.79 18.43
C LEU A 71 -16.25 4.64 19.44
N GLY A 72 -16.33 4.97 20.74
CA GLY A 72 -16.62 4.05 21.83
C GLY A 72 -15.38 3.45 22.51
N PRO A 73 -15.55 2.33 23.24
CA PRO A 73 -14.49 1.75 24.06
C PRO A 73 -13.25 1.35 23.25
N ILE A 74 -12.06 1.61 23.80
CA ILE A 74 -10.77 1.43 23.12
C ILE A 74 -10.54 -0.04 22.77
N GLU A 75 -10.88 -0.97 23.66
CA GLU A 75 -10.67 -2.40 23.47
C GLU A 75 -11.49 -2.94 22.29
N ARG A 76 -12.75 -2.48 22.20
CA ARG A 76 -13.64 -2.82 21.08
C ARG A 76 -13.09 -2.24 19.78
N LEU A 77 -12.70 -0.97 19.80
CA LEU A 77 -12.19 -0.30 18.62
C LEU A 77 -10.92 -0.98 18.10
N ALA A 78 -9.98 -1.28 18.99
CA ALA A 78 -8.76 -2.03 18.67
C ALA A 78 -9.07 -3.35 18.00
N PHE A 79 -9.91 -4.17 18.64
CA PHE A 79 -10.21 -5.51 18.13
C PHE A 79 -10.83 -5.45 16.73
N VAL A 80 -11.82 -4.59 16.58
CA VAL A 80 -12.63 -4.50 15.37
C VAL A 80 -11.83 -3.99 14.17
N THR A 81 -10.95 -2.99 14.35
CA THR A 81 -10.17 -2.44 13.23
C THR A 81 -8.87 -3.19 12.95
N ARG A 82 -8.33 -3.94 13.92
CA ARG A 82 -7.18 -4.84 13.69
C ARG A 82 -7.57 -6.14 13.00
N LEU A 83 -8.81 -6.61 13.13
CA LEU A 83 -9.26 -7.88 12.53
C LEU A 83 -9.04 -7.93 11.00
N PRO A 84 -9.41 -6.90 10.21
CA PRO A 84 -9.08 -6.88 8.79
C PRO A 84 -7.57 -7.00 8.51
N ILE A 85 -6.72 -6.33 9.29
CA ILE A 85 -5.26 -6.41 9.13
C ILE A 85 -4.74 -7.83 9.41
N MET A 86 -5.25 -8.48 10.46
CA MET A 86 -4.94 -9.88 10.76
C MET A 86 -5.33 -10.82 9.60
N LEU A 87 -6.49 -10.58 8.97
CA LEU A 87 -6.92 -11.34 7.80
C LEU A 87 -5.99 -11.11 6.60
N LEU A 88 -5.55 -9.87 6.36
CA LEU A 88 -4.55 -9.57 5.32
C LEU A 88 -3.22 -10.28 5.61
N ALA A 89 -2.81 -10.36 6.87
CA ALA A 89 -1.63 -11.12 7.29
C ALA A 89 -1.76 -12.61 6.95
N MET A 90 -2.91 -13.21 7.27
CA MET A 90 -3.18 -14.62 6.96
C MET A 90 -3.16 -14.90 5.45
N LEU A 91 -3.75 -14.00 4.65
CA LEU A 91 -3.72 -14.09 3.19
C LEU A 91 -2.29 -13.98 2.65
N LEU A 92 -1.47 -13.08 3.20
CA LEU A 92 -0.06 -12.96 2.84
C LEU A 92 0.69 -14.25 3.15
N THR A 93 0.49 -14.83 4.33
CA THR A 93 1.10 -16.11 4.73
C THR A 93 0.70 -17.25 3.78
N ALA A 94 -0.57 -17.35 3.41
CA ALA A 94 -1.05 -18.33 2.43
C ALA A 94 -0.40 -18.14 1.05
N LEU A 95 -0.20 -16.89 0.64
CA LEU A 95 0.44 -16.56 -0.63
C LEU A 95 1.94 -16.86 -0.61
N VAL A 96 2.63 -16.61 0.51
CA VAL A 96 4.02 -17.00 0.74
C VAL A 96 4.17 -18.53 0.64
N PHE A 97 3.31 -19.29 1.32
CA PHE A 97 3.28 -20.75 1.21
C PHE A 97 3.16 -21.20 -0.25
N ARG A 98 2.19 -20.61 -0.97
CA ARG A 98 1.88 -20.95 -2.35
C ARG A 98 3.08 -20.70 -3.26
N TRP A 99 3.68 -19.51 -3.20
CA TRP A 99 4.77 -19.15 -4.09
C TRP A 99 6.04 -19.96 -3.78
N ALA A 100 6.40 -20.10 -2.50
CA ALA A 100 7.54 -20.92 -2.08
C ALA A 100 7.36 -22.40 -2.47
N SER A 101 6.14 -22.94 -2.35
CA SER A 101 5.82 -24.30 -2.79
C SER A 101 5.97 -24.50 -4.30
N GLU A 102 5.62 -23.51 -5.12
CA GLU A 102 5.79 -23.57 -6.57
C GLU A 102 7.26 -23.46 -7.01
N LEU A 103 8.11 -22.82 -6.19
CA LEU A 103 9.54 -22.66 -6.47
C LEU A 103 10.37 -23.86 -6.02
N PHE A 104 10.10 -24.38 -4.82
CA PHE A 104 11.00 -25.33 -4.13
C PHE A 104 10.27 -26.55 -3.53
N GLY A 105 8.96 -26.71 -3.82
CA GLY A 105 8.15 -27.81 -3.32
C GLY A 105 7.50 -27.54 -1.95
N ARG A 106 6.53 -28.38 -1.59
CA ARG A 106 5.68 -28.21 -0.39
C ARG A 106 6.46 -28.05 0.93
N PRO A 107 7.56 -28.77 1.21
CA PRO A 107 8.32 -28.58 2.45
C PRO A 107 8.92 -27.18 2.57
N ALA A 108 9.39 -26.60 1.47
CA ALA A 108 9.89 -25.24 1.45
C ALA A 108 8.80 -24.20 1.71
N GLY A 109 7.58 -24.45 1.21
CA GLY A 109 6.41 -23.65 1.55
C GLY A 109 6.10 -23.67 3.06
N ALA A 110 6.09 -24.86 3.66
CA ALA A 110 5.86 -24.99 5.11
C ALA A 110 6.95 -24.30 5.93
N LEU A 111 8.22 -24.43 5.53
CA LEU A 111 9.34 -23.72 6.15
C LEU A 111 9.19 -22.20 6.03
N ALA A 112 8.82 -21.68 4.86
CA ALA A 112 8.60 -20.24 4.66
C ALA A 112 7.49 -19.69 5.56
N VAL A 113 6.39 -20.43 5.72
CA VAL A 113 5.33 -20.07 6.67
C VAL A 113 5.82 -20.11 8.11
N ALA A 114 6.59 -21.13 8.50
CA ALA A 114 7.13 -21.22 9.85
C ALA A 114 8.06 -20.03 10.16
N LEU A 115 8.93 -19.65 9.21
CA LEU A 115 9.79 -18.47 9.36
C LEU A 115 8.97 -17.18 9.49
N MET A 116 7.95 -16.99 8.66
CA MET A 116 7.09 -15.80 8.71
C MET A 116 6.23 -15.74 9.99
N ALA A 117 5.72 -16.89 10.45
CA ALA A 117 4.89 -16.97 11.66
C ALA A 117 5.70 -16.77 12.95
N CYS A 118 6.99 -17.11 12.94
CA CYS A 118 7.91 -16.91 14.04
C CYS A 118 8.68 -15.56 13.96
N ASP A 119 8.50 -14.79 12.88
CA ASP A 119 9.16 -13.50 12.72
C ASP A 119 8.50 -12.44 13.62
N PRO A 120 9.25 -11.80 14.53
CA PRO A 120 8.67 -10.84 15.47
C PRO A 120 8.11 -9.60 14.78
N ASN A 121 8.66 -9.17 13.63
CA ASN A 121 8.13 -8.02 12.91
C ASN A 121 6.77 -8.36 12.31
N MET A 122 6.62 -9.55 11.72
CA MET A 122 5.36 -10.03 11.17
C MET A 122 4.28 -10.13 12.24
N ILE A 123 4.60 -10.68 13.42
CA ILE A 123 3.67 -10.75 14.55
C ILE A 123 3.28 -9.34 15.01
N ALA A 124 4.26 -8.43 15.15
CA ALA A 124 4.00 -7.07 15.59
C ALA A 124 3.09 -6.30 14.63
N HIS A 125 3.40 -6.31 13.32
CA HIS A 125 2.61 -5.62 12.31
C HIS A 125 1.23 -6.24 12.07
N ALA A 126 1.06 -7.55 12.31
CA ALA A 126 -0.24 -8.21 12.17
C ALA A 126 -1.26 -7.78 13.24
N GLN A 127 -0.80 -7.21 14.36
CA GLN A 127 -1.64 -6.84 15.49
C GLN A 127 -1.93 -5.34 15.58
N LEU A 128 -1.55 -4.55 14.57
CA LEU A 128 -1.73 -3.10 14.58
C LEU A 128 -2.59 -2.66 13.39
N ASP A 129 -3.43 -1.66 13.61
CA ASP A 129 -4.17 -0.98 12.55
C ASP A 129 -3.24 0.00 11.79
N THR A 130 -2.37 -0.57 10.95
CA THR A 130 -1.47 0.18 10.07
C THR A 130 -1.50 -0.34 8.64
N THR A 131 -0.98 0.47 7.71
CA THR A 131 -1.03 0.19 6.27
C THR A 131 -0.05 -0.90 5.80
N ASP A 132 0.92 -1.28 6.65
CA ASP A 132 2.11 -2.02 6.22
C ASP A 132 1.79 -3.42 5.69
N LEU A 133 0.98 -4.21 6.40
CA LEU A 133 0.64 -5.56 5.94
C LEU A 133 -0.25 -5.56 4.70
N GLY A 134 -1.13 -4.57 4.56
CA GLY A 134 -1.94 -4.41 3.36
C GLY A 134 -1.08 -4.15 2.12
N VAL A 135 -0.06 -3.29 2.25
CA VAL A 135 0.91 -3.02 1.18
C VAL A 135 1.82 -4.21 0.94
N ALA A 136 2.27 -4.90 1.99
CA ALA A 136 3.07 -6.12 1.84
C ALA A 136 2.30 -7.20 1.06
N LEU A 137 1.01 -7.43 1.40
CA LEU A 137 0.15 -8.37 0.69
C LEU A 137 -0.03 -8.01 -0.78
N THR A 138 -0.48 -6.78 -1.05
CA THR A 138 -0.80 -6.34 -2.43
C THR A 138 0.46 -6.29 -3.30
N GLY A 139 1.58 -5.81 -2.77
CA GLY A 139 2.85 -5.77 -3.48
C GLY A 139 3.45 -7.16 -3.71
N PHE A 140 3.40 -8.06 -2.71
CA PHE A 140 3.85 -9.44 -2.87
C PHE A 140 2.98 -10.21 -3.87
N ALA A 141 1.66 -9.99 -3.86
CA ALA A 141 0.74 -10.52 -4.87
C ALA A 141 1.06 -9.98 -6.28
N ALA A 142 1.35 -8.69 -6.41
CA ALA A 142 1.74 -8.09 -7.68
C ALA A 142 3.01 -8.76 -8.25
N LEU A 143 4.02 -9.00 -7.40
CA LEU A 143 5.24 -9.72 -7.77
C LEU A 143 4.96 -11.19 -8.16
N TYR A 144 4.17 -11.90 -7.36
CA TYR A 144 3.82 -13.30 -7.63
C TYR A 144 3.10 -13.47 -8.97
N VAL A 145 2.08 -12.66 -9.23
CA VAL A 145 1.32 -12.73 -10.49
C VAL A 145 2.19 -12.33 -11.67
N THR A 146 3.03 -11.30 -11.52
CA THR A 146 3.99 -10.89 -12.54
C THR A 146 4.99 -12.01 -12.87
N TRP A 147 5.50 -12.69 -11.85
CA TRP A 147 6.37 -13.85 -12.02
C TRP A 147 5.66 -15.00 -12.76
N ARG A 148 4.40 -15.31 -12.40
CA ARG A 148 3.61 -16.32 -13.12
C ARG A 148 3.34 -15.92 -14.56
N ALA A 149 3.05 -14.65 -14.81
CA ALA A 149 2.85 -14.11 -16.15
C ALA A 149 4.11 -14.30 -17.01
N ALA A 150 5.28 -13.99 -16.44
CA ALA A 150 6.57 -14.12 -17.12
C ALA A 150 6.93 -15.58 -17.45
N ARG A 151 6.46 -16.55 -16.65
CA ARG A 151 6.64 -17.98 -16.89
C ARG A 151 5.55 -18.63 -17.74
N SER A 152 4.46 -17.92 -18.04
CA SER A 152 3.35 -18.45 -18.82
C SER A 152 3.78 -18.78 -20.25
N ARG A 153 3.38 -19.97 -20.73
CA ARG A 153 3.59 -20.40 -22.13
C ARG A 153 2.53 -19.85 -23.08
N THR A 154 1.40 -19.38 -22.56
CA THR A 154 0.30 -18.84 -23.37
C THR A 154 0.33 -17.32 -23.37
N VAL A 155 0.06 -16.72 -24.54
CA VAL A 155 -0.06 -15.27 -24.70
C VAL A 155 -1.19 -14.73 -23.83
N HIS A 156 -2.32 -15.46 -23.76
CA HIS A 156 -3.43 -15.09 -22.89
C HIS A 156 -3.02 -15.00 -21.41
N GLY A 157 -2.32 -16.00 -20.87
CA GLY A 157 -1.87 -15.97 -19.48
C GLY A 157 -0.84 -14.88 -19.19
N GLN A 158 -0.01 -14.52 -20.18
CA GLN A 158 0.94 -13.41 -20.09
C GLN A 158 0.19 -12.07 -19.90
N TRP A 159 -0.82 -11.79 -20.73
CA TRP A 159 -1.55 -10.52 -20.66
C TRP A 159 -2.51 -10.44 -19.48
N VAL A 160 -3.21 -11.52 -19.14
CA VAL A 160 -4.05 -11.57 -17.92
C VAL A 160 -3.20 -11.31 -16.68
N GLY A 161 -2.01 -11.92 -16.60
CA GLY A 161 -1.09 -11.67 -15.51
C GLY A 161 -0.56 -10.23 -15.48
N ALA A 162 -0.33 -9.59 -16.62
CA ALA A 162 0.04 -8.18 -16.68
C ALA A 162 -1.09 -7.25 -16.20
N LEU A 163 -2.33 -7.51 -16.59
CA LEU A 163 -3.51 -6.76 -16.13
C LEU A 163 -3.68 -6.89 -14.61
N LEU A 164 -3.66 -8.12 -14.09
CA LEU A 164 -3.78 -8.38 -12.65
C LEU A 164 -2.60 -7.80 -11.86
N GLY A 165 -1.37 -7.91 -12.38
CA GLY A 165 -0.18 -7.32 -11.77
C GLY A 165 -0.27 -5.79 -11.71
N GLY A 166 -0.74 -5.14 -12.78
CA GLY A 166 -1.01 -3.71 -12.79
C GLY A 166 -2.06 -3.31 -11.77
N ALA A 167 -3.19 -4.02 -11.70
CA ALA A 167 -4.24 -3.74 -10.73
C ALA A 167 -3.72 -3.85 -9.28
N LEU A 168 -2.97 -4.92 -8.97
CA LEU A 168 -2.37 -5.12 -7.65
C LEU A 168 -1.33 -4.05 -7.32
N LEU A 169 -0.52 -3.61 -8.30
CA LEU A 169 0.42 -2.49 -8.11
C LEU A 169 -0.33 -1.18 -7.81
N GLY A 170 -1.43 -0.90 -8.52
CA GLY A 170 -2.29 0.25 -8.25
C GLY A 170 -2.88 0.21 -6.84
N LEU A 171 -3.36 -0.95 -6.38
CA LEU A 171 -3.80 -1.15 -4.99
C LEU A 171 -2.66 -0.98 -3.98
N THR A 172 -1.45 -1.42 -4.32
CA THR A 172 -0.24 -1.25 -3.48
C THR A 172 0.07 0.23 -3.27
N MET A 173 0.05 1.02 -4.35
CA MET A 173 0.21 2.48 -4.31
C MET A 173 -0.93 3.18 -3.58
N ALA A 174 -2.15 2.65 -3.70
CA ALA A 174 -3.32 3.16 -2.99
C ALA A 174 -3.35 2.78 -1.50
N GLY A 175 -2.45 1.90 -1.05
CA GLY A 175 -2.28 1.54 0.36
C GLY A 175 -1.21 2.33 1.09
N LYS A 176 -0.11 2.68 0.43
CA LYS A 176 0.98 3.51 0.98
C LYS A 176 1.70 4.23 -0.14
N GLY A 177 2.10 5.48 0.08
CA GLY A 177 2.82 6.28 -0.92
C GLY A 177 4.07 5.54 -1.44
N SER A 178 4.85 4.91 -0.56
CA SER A 178 6.02 4.11 -0.93
C SER A 178 5.72 2.83 -1.75
N GLY A 179 4.46 2.49 -2.00
CA GLY A 179 4.05 1.31 -2.77
C GLY A 179 4.57 1.30 -4.21
N PHE A 180 4.88 2.47 -4.79
CA PHE A 180 5.49 2.57 -6.13
C PHE A 180 6.86 1.87 -6.22
N LEU A 181 7.55 1.65 -5.09
CA LEU A 181 8.84 0.96 -5.04
C LEU A 181 8.77 -0.51 -5.47
N TYR A 182 7.57 -1.10 -5.55
CA TYR A 182 7.37 -2.44 -6.12
C TYR A 182 7.52 -2.48 -7.64
N LEU A 183 7.35 -1.35 -8.34
CA LEU A 183 7.43 -1.31 -9.80
C LEU A 183 8.80 -1.75 -10.33
N PRO A 184 9.96 -1.22 -9.85
CA PRO A 184 11.28 -1.72 -10.27
C PRO A 184 11.45 -3.23 -10.07
N ALA A 185 10.98 -3.77 -8.94
CA ALA A 185 11.05 -5.21 -8.66
C ALA A 185 10.19 -6.02 -9.64
N MET A 186 8.99 -5.55 -9.98
CA MET A 186 8.14 -6.18 -10.99
C MET A 186 8.79 -6.17 -12.38
N LEU A 187 9.40 -5.04 -12.78
CA LEU A 187 10.11 -4.92 -14.06
C LEU A 187 11.31 -5.88 -14.11
N ALA A 188 12.05 -6.03 -13.01
CA ALA A 188 13.14 -6.98 -12.90
C ALA A 188 12.66 -8.44 -13.02
N VAL A 189 11.55 -8.79 -12.35
CA VAL A 189 10.92 -10.12 -12.45
C VAL A 189 10.48 -10.43 -13.88
N LEU A 190 9.85 -9.46 -14.57
CA LEU A 190 9.52 -9.60 -15.98
C LEU A 190 10.77 -9.80 -16.84
N ALA A 191 11.78 -8.96 -16.63
CA ALA A 191 13.02 -9.02 -17.42
C ALA A 191 13.70 -10.38 -17.26
N TRP A 192 13.73 -10.92 -16.04
CA TRP A 192 14.24 -12.27 -15.78
C TRP A 192 13.48 -13.33 -16.57
N GLY A 193 12.14 -13.31 -16.57
CA GLY A 193 11.35 -14.29 -17.33
C GLY A 193 11.58 -14.24 -18.84
N TYR A 194 11.87 -13.06 -19.41
CA TYR A 194 12.19 -12.90 -20.84
C TYR A 194 13.68 -13.07 -21.20
N ALA A 195 14.58 -13.14 -20.21
CA ALA A 195 16.02 -13.26 -20.45
C ALA A 195 16.40 -14.41 -21.41
N PRO A 196 15.79 -15.61 -21.36
CA PRO A 196 16.07 -16.67 -22.34
C PRO A 196 15.67 -16.30 -23.77
N ALA A 197 14.55 -15.59 -23.95
CA ALA A 197 14.06 -15.18 -25.28
C ALA A 197 14.96 -14.11 -25.92
N TRP A 198 15.57 -13.25 -25.10
CA TRP A 198 16.51 -12.21 -25.55
C TRP A 198 17.85 -12.77 -26.00
N ARG A 199 18.29 -13.90 -25.41
CA ARG A 199 19.52 -14.61 -25.81
C ARG A 199 19.32 -15.45 -27.09
N ALA A 200 18.08 -15.74 -27.46
CA ALA A 200 17.75 -16.53 -28.65
C ALA A 200 17.50 -15.62 -29.89
N ARG A 201 17.31 -16.23 -31.08
CA ARG A 201 16.92 -15.52 -32.33
C ARG A 201 15.58 -14.77 -32.26
N ARG A 202 14.86 -14.82 -31.13
CA ARG A 202 13.55 -14.18 -30.90
C ARG A 202 13.64 -12.85 -30.12
N ARG A 203 14.82 -12.23 -30.03
CA ARG A 203 15.10 -11.03 -29.22
C ARG A 203 14.10 -9.89 -29.41
N LEU A 204 13.81 -9.50 -30.66
CA LEU A 204 12.88 -8.38 -30.94
C LEU A 204 11.47 -8.65 -30.42
N THR A 205 10.96 -9.86 -30.63
CA THR A 205 9.62 -10.25 -30.13
C THR A 205 9.57 -10.32 -28.60
N GLY A 206 10.66 -10.75 -27.94
CA GLY A 206 10.76 -10.77 -26.49
C GLY A 206 10.82 -9.38 -25.87
N LEU A 207 11.57 -8.46 -26.48
CA LEU A 207 11.63 -7.05 -26.04
C LEU A 207 10.29 -6.34 -26.23
N GLY A 208 9.63 -6.51 -27.37
CA GLY A 208 8.33 -5.92 -27.63
C GLY A 208 7.25 -6.38 -26.65
N ARG A 209 7.24 -7.67 -26.30
CA ARG A 209 6.31 -8.21 -25.28
C ARG A 209 6.62 -7.70 -23.88
N TRP A 210 7.89 -7.66 -23.50
CA TRP A 210 8.30 -7.13 -22.21
C TRP A 210 7.87 -5.65 -22.07
N PHE A 211 8.15 -4.83 -23.08
CA PHE A 211 7.75 -3.42 -23.09
C PHE A 211 6.23 -3.28 -23.04
N GLY A 212 5.50 -4.02 -23.89
CA GLY A 212 4.04 -4.00 -23.90
C GLY A 212 3.42 -4.39 -22.55
N GLN A 213 3.93 -5.43 -21.88
CA GLN A 213 3.45 -5.80 -20.55
C GLN A 213 3.81 -4.77 -19.48
N ALA A 214 5.02 -4.20 -19.52
CA ALA A 214 5.43 -3.13 -18.61
C ALA A 214 4.52 -1.89 -18.76
N THR A 215 4.20 -1.50 -20.00
CA THR A 215 3.25 -0.42 -20.28
C THR A 215 1.85 -0.75 -19.75
N VAL A 216 1.34 -1.97 -20.02
CA VAL A 216 0.02 -2.39 -19.51
C VAL A 216 -0.03 -2.37 -17.99
N ILE A 217 1.00 -2.87 -17.30
CA ILE A 217 1.10 -2.83 -15.84
C ILE A 217 1.05 -1.39 -15.34
N GLY A 218 1.85 -0.49 -15.93
CA GLY A 218 1.88 0.92 -15.54
C GLY A 218 0.53 1.61 -15.76
N VAL A 219 -0.08 1.43 -16.93
CA VAL A 219 -1.39 2.05 -17.24
C VAL A 219 -2.48 1.51 -16.32
N VAL A 220 -2.57 0.20 -16.13
CA VAL A 220 -3.59 -0.39 -15.24
C VAL A 220 -3.36 0.02 -13.79
N ALA A 221 -2.11 0.09 -13.32
CA ALA A 221 -1.80 0.57 -11.98
C ALA A 221 -2.31 2.00 -11.75
N LEU A 222 -2.06 2.90 -12.70
CA LEU A 222 -2.56 4.28 -12.63
C LEU A 222 -4.09 4.34 -12.70
N LEU A 223 -4.73 3.52 -13.55
CA LEU A 223 -6.20 3.44 -13.62
C LEU A 223 -6.81 2.90 -12.32
N THR A 224 -6.23 1.87 -11.73
CA THR A 224 -6.69 1.32 -10.45
C THR A 224 -6.50 2.33 -9.32
N LEU A 225 -5.36 3.02 -9.28
CA LEU A 225 -5.14 4.10 -8.33
C LEU A 225 -6.19 5.22 -8.52
N TRP A 226 -6.43 5.65 -9.77
CA TRP A 226 -7.41 6.67 -10.08
C TRP A 226 -8.83 6.27 -9.66
N ALA A 227 -9.19 4.99 -9.83
CA ALA A 227 -10.47 4.44 -9.37
C ALA A 227 -10.60 4.48 -7.83
N VAL A 228 -9.54 4.19 -7.07
CA VAL A 228 -9.55 4.35 -5.61
C VAL A 228 -9.69 5.82 -5.20
N TYR A 229 -9.22 6.76 -6.01
CA TYR A 229 -9.48 8.19 -5.81
C TYR A 229 -10.80 8.64 -6.48
N HIS A 230 -11.77 7.74 -6.66
CA HIS A 230 -13.11 8.04 -7.23
C HIS A 230 -13.09 8.76 -8.58
N PHE A 231 -12.08 8.48 -9.41
CA PHE A 231 -11.83 9.19 -10.66
C PHE A 231 -11.71 10.71 -10.50
N GLU A 232 -11.16 11.18 -9.38
CA GLU A 232 -10.91 12.59 -9.10
C GLU A 232 -10.12 13.24 -10.24
N VAL A 233 -10.59 14.40 -10.72
CA VAL A 233 -9.93 15.25 -11.70
C VAL A 233 -9.94 16.67 -11.15
N GLY A 234 -8.78 17.31 -11.10
CA GLY A 234 -8.70 18.66 -10.55
C GLY A 234 -7.32 19.29 -10.73
N PRO A 235 -7.16 20.54 -10.24
CA PRO A 235 -5.92 21.28 -10.38
C PRO A 235 -4.80 20.65 -9.56
N LEU A 236 -3.64 20.52 -10.21
CA LEU A 236 -2.40 20.12 -9.56
C LEU A 236 -2.02 21.14 -8.48
N PRO A 237 -1.47 20.70 -7.34
CA PRO A 237 -1.03 21.63 -6.33
C PRO A 237 0.05 22.60 -6.82
N GLY A 238 -0.27 23.90 -6.77
CA GLY A 238 0.60 24.99 -7.20
C GLY A 238 0.51 25.35 -8.68
N SER A 239 -0.45 24.82 -9.44
CA SER A 239 -0.65 25.15 -10.85
C SER A 239 -2.11 24.98 -11.29
N ASP A 240 -2.51 25.67 -12.36
CA ASP A 240 -3.85 25.52 -12.97
C ASP A 240 -3.96 24.30 -13.90
N VAL A 241 -2.91 23.47 -13.97
CA VAL A 241 -2.90 22.26 -14.79
C VAL A 241 -3.85 21.22 -14.19
N ILE A 242 -4.84 20.80 -14.96
CA ILE A 242 -5.80 19.78 -14.58
C ILE A 242 -5.19 18.40 -14.80
N ALA A 243 -5.19 17.56 -13.77
CA ALA A 243 -4.66 16.21 -13.80
C ALA A 243 -5.56 15.23 -13.02
N PRO A 244 -5.47 13.92 -13.31
CA PRO A 244 -6.15 12.90 -12.49
C PRO A 244 -5.51 12.78 -11.09
N PHE A 245 -6.32 12.39 -10.10
CA PHE A 245 -5.94 12.12 -8.70
C PHE A 245 -5.04 13.19 -8.03
N PRO A 246 -5.36 14.50 -8.13
CA PRO A 246 -4.55 15.57 -7.55
C PRO A 246 -4.32 15.40 -6.04
N SER A 247 -5.25 14.78 -5.31
CA SER A 247 -5.08 14.49 -3.88
C SER A 247 -3.95 13.50 -3.60
N HIS A 248 -3.73 12.50 -4.46
CA HIS A 248 -2.57 11.61 -4.35
C HIS A 248 -1.26 12.37 -4.57
N LEU A 249 -1.23 13.31 -5.53
CA LEU A 249 -0.03 14.10 -5.81
C LEU A 249 0.28 15.12 -4.71
N ARG A 250 -0.75 15.68 -4.06
CA ARG A 250 -0.60 16.53 -2.85
C ARG A 250 -0.01 15.74 -1.68
N LEU A 251 -0.44 14.49 -1.51
CA LEU A 251 0.16 13.59 -0.52
C LEU A 251 1.66 13.44 -0.77
N TRP A 252 2.07 13.20 -2.02
CA TRP A 252 3.49 13.10 -2.36
C TRP A 252 4.28 14.37 -2.03
N GLN A 253 3.73 15.54 -2.38
CA GLN A 253 4.37 16.80 -2.02
C GLN A 253 4.52 16.98 -0.51
N THR A 254 3.53 16.51 0.27
CA THR A 254 3.59 16.55 1.74
C THR A 254 4.69 15.64 2.27
N ILE A 255 4.77 14.40 1.76
CA ILE A 255 5.86 13.46 2.10
C ILE A 255 7.23 14.04 1.76
N PHE A 256 7.39 14.66 0.58
CA PHE A 256 8.67 15.25 0.17
C PHE A 256 9.05 16.48 1.01
N ARG A 257 8.08 17.31 1.42
CA ARG A 257 8.33 18.42 2.37
C ARG A 257 8.70 17.90 3.76
N ASP A 258 8.12 16.78 4.17
CA ASP A 258 8.43 16.13 5.46
C ASP A 258 9.84 15.51 5.51
N ILE A 259 10.55 15.38 4.39
CA ILE A 259 11.98 14.99 4.40
C ILE A 259 12.83 16.05 5.13
N GLU A 260 12.37 17.30 5.21
CA GLU A 260 13.03 18.37 5.96
C GLU A 260 12.71 18.34 7.47
N ARG A 261 12.14 17.25 8.00
CA ARG A 261 11.94 17.12 9.44
C ARG A 261 13.25 16.98 10.20
N ILE A 262 13.20 17.45 11.44
CA ILE A 262 14.28 17.28 12.41
C ILE A 262 14.32 15.79 12.82
N ALA A 263 15.40 15.10 12.50
CA ALA A 263 15.67 13.78 13.05
C ALA A 263 16.59 13.92 14.28
N PHE A 264 16.43 13.02 15.25
CA PHE A 264 17.27 12.95 16.43
C PHE A 264 18.18 11.73 16.39
N LEU A 265 19.48 11.92 16.61
CA LEU A 265 20.44 10.84 16.72
C LEU A 265 21.56 11.24 17.69
N ARG A 266 21.86 10.40 18.69
CA ARG A 266 22.96 10.62 19.66
C ARG A 266 22.93 11.96 20.40
N GLY A 267 21.75 12.47 20.76
CA GLY A 267 21.67 13.78 21.43
C GLY A 267 21.67 14.97 20.47
N GLU A 268 21.95 14.74 19.19
CA GLU A 268 21.91 15.76 18.16
C GLU A 268 20.58 15.76 17.43
N THR A 269 20.16 16.94 16.99
CA THR A 269 19.01 17.13 16.12
C THR A 269 19.50 17.68 14.78
N ARG A 270 19.04 17.08 13.68
CA ARG A 270 19.44 17.51 12.34
C ARG A 270 18.25 17.49 11.38
N VAL A 271 18.03 18.62 10.72
CA VAL A 271 17.08 18.75 9.59
C VAL A 271 17.56 17.86 8.44
N GLY A 272 16.68 16.97 7.95
CA GLY A 272 17.02 15.99 6.91
C GLY A 272 17.72 14.72 7.42
N GLY A 273 18.02 14.64 8.72
CA GLY A 273 18.63 13.48 9.37
C GLY A 273 20.00 13.08 8.84
N TRP A 274 20.34 11.80 9.02
CA TRP A 274 21.62 11.21 8.62
C TRP A 274 21.37 10.11 7.60
N TRP A 275 22.11 10.11 6.49
CA TRP A 275 21.98 9.06 5.47
C TRP A 275 22.32 7.67 6.03
N TRP A 276 23.14 7.59 7.08
CA TRP A 276 23.53 6.37 7.76
C TRP A 276 22.65 6.02 8.98
N TYR A 277 21.60 6.80 9.25
CA TYR A 277 20.72 6.61 10.41
C TYR A 277 20.22 5.16 10.55
N PHE A 278 19.77 4.57 9.43
CA PHE A 278 19.19 3.22 9.45
C PHE A 278 20.22 2.13 9.71
N PHE A 279 21.45 2.26 9.23
CA PHE A 279 22.52 1.30 9.54
C PHE A 279 22.88 1.33 11.03
N TYR A 280 22.75 2.50 11.66
CA TYR A 280 23.01 2.68 13.08
C TYR A 280 21.87 2.16 13.96
N SER A 281 20.60 2.35 13.57
CA SER A 281 19.45 1.91 14.38
C SER A 281 19.22 0.40 14.38
N THR A 282 19.84 -0.33 13.44
CA THR A 282 19.74 -1.80 13.33
C THR A 282 20.92 -2.53 13.99
N ALA A 283 21.85 -1.81 14.62
CA ALA A 283 22.99 -2.34 15.37
C ALA A 283 22.72 -2.29 16.87
#